data_AF-A0A6B3W3Z0-F1
#
_entry.id   AF-A0A6B3W3Z0-F1
#
_cell.length_a   1.000
_cell.length_b   1.000
_cell.length_c   1.000
_cell.angle_alpha   90.00
_cell.angle_beta   90.00
_cell.angle_gamma   90.00
#
_symmetry.space_group_name_H-M   'P 1'
#
loop_
_entity.id
_entity.type
_entity.pdbx_description
1 polymer ?
#
loop_
_entity_poly.entity_id
_entity_poly.type
_entity_poly.pdbx_seq_one_letter_code
_entity_poly.pdbx_strand_id
1 'polypeptide(L)'
;MRKKAVVICMLFISSLLLIGCGNKVTYVKGFPTKDSPALMEFFRYYMTENNGNYLFQKNNEYIYAEINNNTDLNNIKYFSFTDQQLSEHFKPMFQSKNSEKAFWALKHGSDAKNDLKHQINNLEDYDLPEVTLEENNQLTIKTSAGKKSFNLPEMLHKYGMTPTDKLIINVYSVNSNAFEVNIENTKIDDHNGLIGIFMKKDFSDVVVTSTFYKQFTNSVKKGELKEFKKLLYKTELNNRYIILNGGYGVFDKKEKKIHYVEEPHYVSEDGKYVYLNGAKGKLEDGIQRIQKIENYLAG
;
A
#
# COMPACT_ATOMS: atom_id res chain seq x y z
N MET A 1 -48.76 23.11 49.89
CA MET A 1 -48.16 21.79 49.57
C MET A 1 -47.88 21.57 48.08
N ARG A 2 -48.79 21.90 47.15
CA ARG A 2 -48.61 21.68 45.70
C ARG A 2 -47.33 22.30 45.07
N LYS A 3 -46.94 23.52 45.46
CA LYS A 3 -45.73 24.19 44.92
C LYS A 3 -44.41 23.48 45.29
N LYS A 4 -44.31 22.88 46.49
CA LYS A 4 -43.11 22.15 46.92
C LYS A 4 -42.94 20.82 46.17
N ALA A 5 -44.06 20.14 45.86
CA ALA A 5 -44.04 18.89 45.09
C ALA A 5 -43.59 19.11 43.62
N VAL A 6 -44.01 20.21 42.99
CA VAL A 6 -43.61 20.53 41.61
C VAL A 6 -42.11 20.84 41.51
N VAL A 7 -41.54 21.55 42.49
CA VAL A 7 -40.10 21.84 42.52
C VAL A 7 -39.27 20.57 42.74
N ILE A 8 -39.74 19.65 43.60
CA ILE A 8 -39.08 18.36 43.83
C ILE A 8 -39.15 17.49 42.57
N CYS A 9 -40.31 17.43 41.88
CA CYS A 9 -40.43 16.71 40.61
C CYS A 9 -39.54 17.29 39.52
N MET A 10 -39.44 18.61 39.39
CA MET A 10 -38.53 19.23 38.42
C MET A 10 -37.07 18.90 38.74
N LEU A 11 -36.64 19.01 40.01
CA LEU A 11 -35.27 18.64 40.41
C LEU A 11 -34.97 17.15 40.16
N PHE A 12 -35.95 16.26 40.36
CA PHE A 12 -35.81 14.83 40.09
C PHE A 12 -35.69 14.55 38.58
N ILE A 13 -36.49 15.21 37.74
CA ILE A 13 -36.42 15.10 36.28
C ILE A 13 -35.10 15.71 35.76
N SER A 14 -34.65 16.84 36.30
CA SER A 14 -33.35 17.42 35.98
C SER A 14 -32.19 16.51 36.38
N SER A 15 -32.29 15.78 37.49
CA SER A 15 -31.27 14.80 37.90
C SER A 15 -31.27 13.52 37.05
N LEU A 16 -32.43 13.11 36.53
CA LEU A 16 -32.54 11.98 35.60
C LEU A 16 -31.99 12.30 34.20
N LEU A 17 -32.04 13.57 33.78
CA LEU A 17 -31.46 14.05 32.53
C LEU A 17 -29.93 14.25 32.58
N LEU A 18 -29.31 14.21 33.77
CA LEU A 18 -27.86 14.31 33.96
C LEU A 18 -27.12 12.97 33.87
N ILE A 19 -27.84 11.85 33.73
CA ILE A 19 -27.25 10.57 33.34
C ILE A 19 -27.06 10.60 31.83
N GLY A 20 -26.12 11.43 31.38
CA GLY A 20 -25.66 11.41 30.01
C GLY A 20 -25.19 10.00 29.67
N CYS A 21 -25.80 9.39 28.66
CA CYS A 21 -25.32 8.18 28.01
C CYS A 21 -23.97 8.46 27.30
N GLY A 22 -22.92 8.69 28.07
CA GLY A 22 -21.57 8.42 27.62
C GLY A 22 -21.37 6.91 27.74
N ASN A 23 -21.64 6.15 26.68
CA ASN A 23 -21.26 4.74 26.66
C ASN A 23 -19.75 4.68 26.91
N LYS A 24 -19.37 4.26 28.11
CA LYS A 24 -17.98 4.07 28.50
C LYS A 24 -17.43 2.98 27.60
N VAL A 25 -16.66 3.36 26.58
CA VAL A 25 -16.04 2.41 25.66
C VAL A 25 -15.13 1.54 26.50
N THR A 26 -15.52 0.28 26.68
CA THR A 26 -14.73 -0.68 27.44
C THR A 26 -13.75 -1.31 26.47
N TYR A 27 -12.53 -0.79 26.45
CA TYR A 27 -11.44 -1.39 25.69
C TYR A 27 -11.11 -2.76 26.30
N VAL A 28 -11.37 -3.82 25.55
CA VAL A 28 -10.92 -5.16 25.91
C VAL A 28 -9.43 -5.25 25.60
N LYS A 29 -8.61 -5.46 26.63
CA LYS A 29 -7.16 -5.62 26.47
C LYS A 29 -6.85 -7.06 26.05
N GLY A 30 -6.06 -7.22 24.99
CA GLY A 30 -5.58 -8.52 24.52
C GLY A 30 -5.77 -8.72 23.02
N PHE A 31 -5.37 -9.89 22.53
CA PHE A 31 -5.60 -10.30 21.14
C PHE A 31 -7.11 -10.62 20.93
N PRO A 32 -7.70 -10.28 19.76
CA PRO A 32 -9.10 -10.58 19.49
C PRO A 32 -9.43 -12.08 19.62
N THR A 33 -10.58 -12.41 20.19
CA THR A 33 -11.06 -13.80 20.33
C THR A 33 -11.86 -14.28 19.12
N LYS A 34 -12.14 -13.38 18.18
CA LYS A 34 -12.87 -13.64 16.94
C LYS A 34 -12.21 -12.89 15.79
N ASP A 35 -12.46 -13.39 14.59
CA ASP A 35 -12.07 -12.72 13.36
C ASP A 35 -12.84 -11.40 13.17
N SER A 36 -12.23 -10.45 12.46
CA SER A 36 -12.83 -9.20 12.02
C SER A 36 -12.14 -8.70 10.75
N PRO A 37 -12.80 -7.89 9.91
CA PRO A 37 -12.17 -7.32 8.71
C PRO A 37 -10.85 -6.59 8.98
N ALA A 38 -10.78 -5.83 10.09
CA ALA A 38 -9.56 -5.12 10.48
C ALA A 38 -8.42 -6.08 10.89
N LEU A 39 -8.75 -7.22 11.48
CA LEU A 39 -7.75 -8.25 11.82
C LEU A 39 -7.24 -8.96 10.56
N MET A 40 -8.10 -9.23 9.59
CA MET A 40 -7.68 -9.79 8.29
C MET A 40 -6.79 -8.81 7.51
N GLU A 41 -7.13 -7.52 7.51
CA GLU A 41 -6.28 -6.49 6.92
C GLU A 41 -4.90 -6.43 7.59
N PHE A 42 -4.86 -6.48 8.93
CA PHE A 42 -3.62 -6.56 9.69
C PHE A 42 -2.79 -7.79 9.28
N PHE A 43 -3.39 -8.98 9.25
CA PHE A 43 -2.68 -10.19 8.86
C PHE A 43 -2.19 -10.16 7.42
N ARG A 44 -3.00 -9.65 6.49
CA ARG A 44 -2.62 -9.50 5.09
C ARG A 44 -1.39 -8.60 4.98
N TYR A 45 -1.43 -7.42 5.58
CA TYR A 45 -0.31 -6.48 5.61
C TYR A 45 0.96 -7.16 6.12
N TYR A 46 0.91 -7.76 7.31
CA TYR A 46 2.12 -8.34 7.91
C TYR A 46 2.61 -9.60 7.20
N MET A 47 1.76 -10.38 6.54
CA MET A 47 2.21 -11.55 5.77
C MET A 47 2.94 -11.16 4.49
N THR A 48 2.52 -10.06 3.85
CA THR A 48 3.11 -9.61 2.58
C THR A 48 4.15 -8.51 2.75
N GLU A 49 4.27 -7.94 3.94
CA GLU A 49 5.29 -6.94 4.28
C GLU A 49 6.69 -7.42 3.85
N ASN A 50 7.35 -6.63 3.00
CA ASN A 50 8.66 -6.90 2.39
C ASN A 50 8.75 -8.18 1.52
N ASN A 51 7.63 -8.85 1.26
CA ASN A 51 7.57 -10.11 0.52
C ASN A 51 6.71 -10.05 -0.74
N GLY A 52 5.81 -9.09 -0.88
CA GLY A 52 4.99 -8.93 -2.07
C GLY A 52 4.45 -7.53 -2.27
N ASN A 53 4.51 -7.05 -3.51
CA ASN A 53 3.82 -5.84 -3.95
C ASN A 53 2.37 -6.20 -4.26
N TYR A 54 1.42 -5.59 -3.54
CA TYR A 54 0.00 -5.75 -3.85
C TYR A 54 -0.31 -5.12 -5.21
N LEU A 55 -0.96 -5.90 -6.09
CA LEU A 55 -1.30 -5.45 -7.44
C LEU A 55 -2.77 -5.06 -7.53
N PHE A 56 -3.66 -6.01 -7.23
CA PHE A 56 -5.11 -5.82 -7.25
C PHE A 56 -5.83 -6.99 -6.59
N GLN A 57 -7.14 -6.85 -6.40
CA GLN A 57 -8.02 -7.92 -5.96
C GLN A 57 -8.91 -8.35 -7.14
N LYS A 58 -9.08 -9.65 -7.35
CA LYS A 58 -9.96 -10.24 -8.37
C LYS A 58 -10.67 -11.45 -7.77
N ASN A 59 -11.99 -11.55 -7.91
CA ASN A 59 -12.77 -12.71 -7.44
C ASN A 59 -12.48 -13.15 -5.98
N ASN A 60 -12.34 -12.18 -5.05
CA ASN A 60 -11.94 -12.39 -3.64
C ASN A 60 -10.50 -12.90 -3.41
N GLU A 61 -9.67 -12.95 -4.44
CA GLU A 61 -8.24 -13.23 -4.35
C GLU A 61 -7.44 -11.93 -4.37
N TYR A 62 -6.48 -11.82 -3.46
CA TYR A 62 -5.50 -10.74 -3.43
C TYR A 62 -4.27 -11.18 -4.23
N ILE A 63 -3.92 -10.41 -5.26
CA ILE A 63 -2.86 -10.74 -6.20
C ILE A 63 -1.61 -9.91 -5.88
N TYR A 64 -0.46 -10.57 -5.83
CA TYR A 64 0.83 -9.97 -5.49
C TYR A 64 1.91 -10.34 -6.50
N ALA A 65 2.82 -9.40 -6.77
CA ALA A 65 4.15 -9.72 -7.31
C ALA A 65 5.10 -9.99 -6.14
N GLU A 66 5.84 -11.09 -6.17
CA GLU A 66 6.84 -11.39 -5.15
C GLU A 66 8.00 -10.39 -5.23
N ILE A 67 8.37 -9.81 -4.09
CA ILE A 67 9.48 -8.87 -4.03
C ILE A 67 10.79 -9.66 -4.16
N ASN A 68 11.56 -9.31 -5.18
CA ASN A 68 12.91 -9.77 -5.38
C ASN A 68 13.90 -8.77 -4.75
N ASN A 69 14.85 -9.27 -3.98
CA ASN A 69 15.99 -8.51 -3.43
C ASN A 69 17.34 -9.13 -3.85
N ASN A 70 17.34 -10.02 -4.84
CA ASN A 70 18.50 -10.77 -5.32
C ASN A 70 18.74 -10.48 -6.81
N THR A 71 19.96 -10.06 -7.13
CA THR A 71 20.41 -9.77 -8.50
C THR A 71 20.52 -11.00 -9.39
N ASP A 72 20.54 -12.20 -8.80
CA ASP A 72 20.62 -13.46 -9.54
C ASP A 72 19.24 -13.97 -9.99
N LEU A 73 18.16 -13.40 -9.44
CA LEU A 73 16.81 -13.72 -9.87
C LEU A 73 16.42 -12.83 -11.04
N ASN A 74 16.11 -13.48 -12.15
CA ASN A 74 15.91 -12.83 -13.44
C ASN A 74 14.46 -12.85 -13.91
N ASN A 75 13.52 -13.38 -13.14
CA ASN A 75 12.11 -13.43 -13.49
C ASN A 75 11.23 -13.04 -12.29
N ILE A 76 10.05 -12.49 -12.58
CA ILE A 76 9.07 -12.12 -11.57
C ILE A 76 8.13 -13.29 -11.29
N LYS A 77 7.92 -13.59 -10.00
CA LYS A 77 6.92 -14.55 -9.54
C LYS A 77 5.70 -13.82 -9.02
N TYR A 78 4.55 -14.44 -9.17
CA TYR A 78 3.27 -13.92 -8.68
C TYR A 78 2.61 -14.94 -7.79
N PHE A 79 1.90 -14.46 -6.78
CA PHE A 79 1.14 -15.33 -5.89
C PHE A 79 -0.18 -14.67 -5.49
N SER A 80 -1.09 -15.51 -5.01
CA SER A 80 -2.39 -15.07 -4.52
C SER A 80 -2.81 -15.83 -3.28
N PHE A 81 -3.74 -15.22 -2.55
CA PHE A 81 -4.51 -15.87 -1.49
C PHE A 81 -5.83 -15.12 -1.27
N THR A 82 -6.77 -15.81 -0.61
CA THR A 82 -8.08 -15.28 -0.19
C THR A 82 -8.07 -14.95 1.30
N ASP A 83 -9.04 -14.15 1.76
CA ASP A 83 -9.25 -13.94 3.19
C ASP A 83 -9.56 -15.25 3.93
N GLN A 84 -10.22 -16.22 3.27
CA GLN A 84 -10.50 -17.52 3.88
C GLN A 84 -9.19 -18.28 4.18
N GLN A 85 -8.29 -18.37 3.20
CA GLN A 85 -6.99 -19.03 3.39
C GLN A 85 -6.16 -18.32 4.48
N LEU A 86 -6.19 -16.99 4.49
CA LEU A 86 -5.52 -16.20 5.54
C LEU A 86 -6.10 -16.48 6.94
N SER A 87 -7.43 -16.51 7.06
CA SER A 87 -8.13 -16.80 8.31
C SER A 87 -7.85 -18.22 8.79
N GLU A 88 -7.84 -19.20 7.89
CA GLU A 88 -7.49 -20.59 8.18
C GLU A 88 -6.03 -20.72 8.66
N HIS A 89 -5.09 -20.05 7.99
CA HIS A 89 -3.67 -20.01 8.37
C HIS A 89 -3.47 -19.45 9.79
N PHE A 90 -4.18 -18.38 10.13
CA PHE A 90 -4.06 -17.73 11.44
C PHE A 90 -4.98 -18.28 12.53
N LYS A 91 -5.87 -19.23 12.20
CA LYS A 91 -6.79 -19.86 13.15
C LYS A 91 -6.13 -20.37 14.44
N PRO A 92 -4.91 -20.97 14.42
CA PRO A 92 -4.26 -21.43 15.65
C PRO A 92 -3.98 -20.32 16.67
N MET A 93 -3.91 -19.05 16.24
CA MET A 93 -3.65 -17.93 17.16
C MET A 93 -4.78 -17.71 18.17
N PHE A 94 -6.04 -17.96 17.78
CA PHE A 94 -7.21 -17.78 18.63
C PHE A 94 -7.28 -18.79 19.78
N GLN A 95 -6.56 -19.91 19.64
CA GLN A 95 -6.55 -21.01 20.61
C GLN A 95 -5.25 -21.05 21.43
N SER A 96 -4.23 -20.29 21.01
CA SER A 96 -2.93 -20.25 21.69
C SER A 96 -3.02 -19.48 23.01
N LYS A 97 -2.38 -20.02 24.06
CA LYS A 97 -2.17 -19.29 25.33
C LYS A 97 -1.23 -18.08 25.17
N ASN A 98 -0.42 -18.05 24.10
CA ASN A 98 0.46 -16.95 23.74
C ASN A 98 0.31 -16.66 22.24
N SER A 99 -0.58 -15.73 21.90
CA SER A 99 -0.90 -15.38 20.51
C SER A 99 0.27 -14.72 19.77
N GLU A 100 1.14 -13.98 20.47
CA GLU A 100 2.33 -13.36 19.87
C GLU A 100 3.32 -14.43 19.37
N LYS A 101 3.66 -15.41 20.22
CA LYS A 101 4.55 -16.51 19.81
C LYS A 101 3.95 -17.32 18.66
N ALA A 102 2.63 -17.55 18.70
CA ALA A 102 1.92 -18.26 17.63
C ALA A 102 1.96 -17.47 16.30
N PHE A 103 1.74 -16.15 16.36
CA PHE A 103 1.88 -15.27 15.19
C PHE A 103 3.27 -15.35 14.58
N TRP A 104 4.32 -15.22 15.39
CA TRP A 104 5.70 -15.28 14.89
C TRP A 104 6.02 -16.60 14.22
N ALA A 105 5.57 -17.73 14.80
CA ALA A 105 5.73 -19.05 14.20
C ALA A 105 4.97 -19.18 12.86
N LEU A 106 3.74 -18.68 12.79
CA LEU A 106 2.92 -18.70 11.57
C LEU A 106 3.41 -17.73 10.49
N LYS A 107 4.10 -16.65 10.84
CA LYS A 107 4.66 -15.69 9.88
C LYS A 107 6.02 -16.16 9.32
N HIS A 108 6.87 -16.78 10.14
CA HIS A 108 8.27 -17.07 9.79
C HIS A 108 8.58 -18.56 9.66
N GLY A 109 7.66 -19.45 10.01
CA GLY A 109 7.82 -20.89 9.81
C GLY A 109 7.94 -21.23 8.32
N SER A 110 8.57 -22.38 8.01
CA SER A 110 8.69 -22.91 6.65
C SER A 110 7.34 -23.02 5.94
N ASP A 111 6.31 -23.37 6.70
CA ASP A 111 4.96 -23.67 6.21
C ASP A 111 4.24 -22.39 5.79
N ALA A 112 4.58 -21.25 6.40
CA ALA A 112 4.02 -19.93 6.10
C ALA A 112 4.17 -19.52 4.63
N LYS A 113 5.29 -19.88 4.01
CA LYS A 113 5.57 -19.55 2.60
C LYS A 113 4.89 -20.51 1.65
N ASN A 114 4.69 -21.76 2.03
CA ASN A 114 4.17 -22.80 1.14
C ASN A 114 2.65 -22.93 1.20
N ASP A 115 2.05 -22.69 2.37
CA ASP A 115 0.62 -22.94 2.60
C ASP A 115 -0.25 -21.77 2.18
N LEU A 116 0.27 -20.53 2.23
CA LEU A 116 -0.49 -19.33 1.91
C LEU A 116 -0.18 -18.76 0.52
N LYS A 117 1.08 -18.82 0.05
CA LYS A 117 1.46 -18.20 -1.23
C LYS A 117 1.23 -19.16 -2.40
N HIS A 118 0.00 -19.20 -2.89
CA HIS A 118 -0.30 -19.97 -4.09
C HIS A 118 0.23 -19.27 -5.33
N GLN A 119 1.26 -19.87 -5.95
CA GLN A 119 1.91 -19.34 -7.15
C GLN A 119 0.92 -19.28 -8.32
N ILE A 120 0.90 -18.16 -9.03
CA ILE A 120 0.10 -17.96 -10.24
C ILE A 120 0.94 -18.38 -11.43
N ASN A 121 0.62 -19.53 -12.01
CA ASN A 121 1.33 -20.05 -13.18
C ASN A 121 0.72 -19.57 -14.51
N ASN A 122 -0.59 -19.30 -14.56
CA ASN A 122 -1.25 -18.76 -15.74
C ASN A 122 -1.43 -17.25 -15.60
N LEU A 123 -0.46 -16.48 -16.09
CA LEU A 123 -0.47 -15.01 -15.98
C LEU A 123 -1.56 -14.36 -16.83
N GLU A 124 -1.99 -15.01 -17.91
CA GLU A 124 -2.98 -14.47 -18.87
C GLU A 124 -4.37 -14.36 -18.23
N ASP A 125 -4.75 -15.31 -17.36
CA ASP A 125 -6.02 -15.29 -16.62
C ASP A 125 -6.15 -14.06 -15.71
N TYR A 126 -5.02 -13.47 -15.31
CA TYR A 126 -4.94 -12.29 -14.45
C TYR A 126 -4.47 -11.04 -15.19
N ASP A 127 -4.21 -11.14 -16.50
CA ASP A 127 -3.64 -10.06 -17.32
C ASP A 127 -2.35 -9.49 -16.69
N LEU A 128 -1.52 -10.37 -16.11
CA LEU A 128 -0.24 -10.02 -15.48
C LEU A 128 0.89 -10.01 -16.52
N PRO A 129 1.85 -9.07 -16.45
CA PRO A 129 3.00 -9.08 -17.34
C PRO A 129 3.99 -10.19 -16.93
N GLU A 130 4.45 -10.98 -17.89
CA GLU A 130 5.63 -11.83 -17.70
C GLU A 130 6.87 -10.96 -17.92
N VAL A 131 7.75 -10.87 -16.92
CA VAL A 131 8.93 -10.00 -16.96
C VAL A 131 10.18 -10.85 -16.69
N THR A 132 11.12 -10.80 -17.62
CA THR A 132 12.38 -11.53 -17.56
C THR A 132 13.55 -10.62 -17.92
N LEU A 133 14.62 -10.66 -17.14
CA LEU A 133 15.89 -10.00 -17.40
C LEU A 133 16.85 -11.02 -18.03
N GLU A 134 17.21 -10.81 -19.29
CA GLU A 134 18.16 -11.64 -20.02
C GLU A 134 19.57 -11.04 -19.90
N GLU A 135 20.56 -11.74 -20.48
CA GLU A 135 21.95 -11.29 -20.51
C GLU A 135 22.09 -9.88 -21.11
N ASN A 136 23.17 -9.19 -20.73
CA ASN A 136 23.44 -7.79 -21.13
C ASN A 136 22.34 -6.80 -20.73
N ASN A 137 21.59 -7.12 -19.67
CA ASN A 137 20.48 -6.32 -19.15
C ASN A 137 19.40 -6.05 -20.20
N GLN A 138 19.02 -7.11 -20.94
CA GLN A 138 17.89 -7.07 -21.87
C GLN A 138 16.59 -7.44 -21.15
N LEU A 139 15.70 -6.47 -20.96
CA LEU A 139 14.42 -6.67 -20.30
C LEU A 139 13.37 -7.13 -21.31
N THR A 140 12.95 -8.39 -21.21
CA THR A 140 11.90 -8.98 -22.03
C THR A 140 10.59 -8.98 -21.26
N ILE A 141 9.53 -8.46 -21.90
CA ILE A 141 8.19 -8.41 -21.31
C ILE A 141 7.17 -9.02 -22.27
N LYS A 142 6.33 -9.91 -21.76
CA LYS A 142 5.15 -10.45 -22.47
C LYS A 142 3.87 -10.04 -21.73
N THR A 143 2.90 -9.56 -22.49
CA THR A 143 1.54 -9.23 -22.03
C THR A 143 0.53 -9.93 -22.93
N SER A 144 -0.76 -9.77 -22.63
CA SER A 144 -1.87 -10.19 -23.49
C SER A 144 -1.84 -9.55 -24.89
N ALA A 145 -1.19 -8.39 -25.04
CA ALA A 145 -1.08 -7.68 -26.32
C ALA A 145 0.14 -8.10 -27.16
N GLY A 146 1.13 -8.78 -26.57
CA GLY A 146 2.31 -9.25 -27.29
C GLY A 146 3.57 -9.31 -26.43
N LYS A 147 4.73 -9.50 -27.09
CA LYS A 147 6.05 -9.57 -26.46
C LYS A 147 6.96 -8.47 -26.99
N LYS A 148 7.72 -7.81 -26.12
CA LYS A 148 8.71 -6.79 -26.48
C LYS A 148 9.95 -6.91 -25.60
N SER A 149 11.12 -6.66 -26.19
CA SER A 149 12.40 -6.63 -25.48
C SER A 149 12.99 -5.23 -25.51
N PHE A 150 13.59 -4.81 -24.40
CA PHE A 150 14.16 -3.50 -24.18
C PHE A 150 15.62 -3.63 -23.77
N ASN A 151 16.51 -2.89 -24.44
CA ASN A 151 17.90 -2.77 -24.03
C ASN A 151 17.98 -1.74 -22.88
N LEU A 152 18.10 -2.21 -21.62
CA LEU A 152 18.12 -1.31 -20.47
C LEU A 152 19.32 -0.36 -20.48
N PRO A 153 20.55 -0.78 -20.79
CA PRO A 153 21.68 0.14 -20.94
C PRO A 153 21.40 1.30 -21.90
N GLU A 154 20.75 1.05 -23.03
CA GLU A 154 20.36 2.09 -23.99
C GLU A 154 19.23 2.98 -23.44
N MET A 155 18.16 2.35 -22.93
CA MET A 155 16.99 3.06 -22.41
C MET A 155 17.31 3.92 -21.18
N LEU A 156 18.21 3.43 -20.32
CA LEU A 156 18.55 3.98 -19.01
C LEU A 156 19.95 4.61 -18.98
N HIS A 157 20.54 4.90 -20.14
CA HIS A 157 21.89 5.51 -20.24
C HIS A 157 22.01 6.80 -19.41
N LYS A 158 20.94 7.62 -19.34
CA LYS A 158 20.92 8.87 -18.56
C LYS A 158 21.05 8.65 -17.05
N TYR A 159 20.83 7.42 -16.57
CA TYR A 159 21.02 6.99 -15.19
C TYR A 159 22.35 6.25 -14.99
N GLY A 160 23.21 6.17 -16.02
CA GLY A 160 24.53 5.54 -15.94
C GLY A 160 24.51 4.01 -16.03
N MET A 161 23.43 3.42 -16.54
CA MET A 161 23.30 1.97 -16.63
C MET A 161 24.22 1.35 -17.68
N THR A 162 24.86 0.23 -17.32
CA THR A 162 25.77 -0.52 -18.19
C THR A 162 25.30 -1.97 -18.38
N PRO A 163 25.74 -2.67 -19.45
CA PRO A 163 25.34 -4.07 -19.69
C PRO A 163 25.79 -5.08 -18.63
N THR A 164 26.78 -4.74 -17.80
CA THR A 164 27.36 -5.64 -16.79
C THR A 164 26.88 -5.32 -15.37
N ASP A 165 25.96 -4.37 -15.23
CA ASP A 165 25.37 -4.05 -13.95
C ASP A 165 24.50 -5.20 -13.44
N LYS A 166 24.55 -5.40 -12.13
CA LYS A 166 23.70 -6.36 -11.45
C LYS A 166 22.42 -5.66 -11.03
N LEU A 167 21.30 -6.06 -11.61
CA LEU A 167 20.01 -5.40 -11.42
C LEU A 167 19.07 -6.27 -10.60
N ILE A 168 18.29 -5.63 -9.74
CA ILE A 168 17.10 -6.21 -9.13
C ILE A 168 15.90 -5.67 -9.91
N ILE A 169 14.97 -6.56 -10.26
CA ILE A 169 13.75 -6.21 -10.97
C ILE A 169 12.53 -6.58 -10.15
N ASN A 170 11.52 -5.71 -10.13
CA ASN A 170 10.27 -5.90 -9.41
C ASN A 170 9.11 -5.32 -10.19
N VAL A 171 7.99 -6.05 -10.29
CA VAL A 171 6.71 -5.44 -10.71
C VAL A 171 6.09 -4.79 -9.50
N TYR A 172 5.86 -3.47 -9.58
CA TYR A 172 5.40 -2.67 -8.45
C TYR A 172 3.90 -2.43 -8.47
N SER A 173 3.33 -2.17 -9.65
CA SER A 173 1.91 -1.88 -9.81
C SER A 173 1.39 -2.37 -11.17
N VAL A 174 0.12 -2.78 -11.22
CA VAL A 174 -0.56 -3.25 -12.44
C VAL A 174 -2.02 -2.77 -12.41
N ASN A 175 -2.55 -2.34 -13.55
CA ASN A 175 -3.99 -2.19 -13.76
C ASN A 175 -4.38 -2.78 -15.12
N SER A 176 -5.63 -2.57 -15.57
CA SER A 176 -6.12 -3.13 -16.85
C SER A 176 -5.34 -2.66 -18.09
N ASN A 177 -4.67 -1.52 -18.04
CA ASN A 177 -4.10 -0.87 -19.22
C ASN A 177 -2.57 -0.72 -19.15
N ALA A 178 -2.00 -0.70 -17.95
CA ALA A 178 -0.60 -0.36 -17.74
C ALA A 178 -0.02 -1.08 -16.51
N PHE A 179 1.30 -1.06 -16.40
CA PHE A 179 2.06 -1.60 -15.29
C PHE A 179 3.36 -0.83 -15.07
N GLU A 180 3.97 -1.02 -13.90
CA GLU A 180 5.24 -0.43 -13.50
C GLU A 180 6.24 -1.53 -13.14
N VAL A 181 7.42 -1.45 -13.75
CA VAL A 181 8.57 -2.27 -13.38
C VAL A 181 9.62 -1.38 -12.73
N ASN A 182 9.99 -1.70 -11.49
CA ASN A 182 11.09 -1.07 -10.80
C ASN A 182 12.38 -1.83 -11.07
N ILE A 183 13.41 -1.06 -11.42
CA ILE A 183 14.78 -1.52 -11.61
C ILE A 183 15.62 -0.88 -10.52
N GLU A 184 16.33 -1.70 -9.77
CA GLU A 184 17.34 -1.26 -8.81
C GLU A 184 18.73 -1.68 -9.28
N ASN A 185 19.61 -0.69 -9.46
CA ASN A 185 21.03 -0.92 -9.66
C ASN A 185 21.77 -0.74 -8.32
N THR A 186 22.20 -1.86 -7.75
CA THR A 186 22.81 -1.92 -6.41
C THR A 186 24.19 -1.25 -6.32
N LYS A 187 24.78 -0.81 -7.44
CA LYS A 187 26.08 -0.15 -7.49
C LYS A 187 25.99 1.38 -7.61
N ILE A 188 24.82 1.91 -7.92
CA ILE A 188 24.60 3.34 -8.15
C ILE A 188 23.88 3.92 -6.93
N ASP A 189 24.35 5.06 -6.43
CA ASP A 189 23.70 5.78 -5.32
C ASP A 189 22.18 5.91 -5.51
N ASP A 190 21.45 5.80 -4.40
CA ASP A 190 19.98 5.68 -4.30
C ASP A 190 19.15 6.63 -5.19
N HIS A 191 19.69 7.80 -5.56
CA HIS A 191 19.00 8.78 -6.40
C HIS A 191 18.85 8.34 -7.86
N ASN A 192 19.84 7.60 -8.38
CA ASN A 192 19.88 7.10 -9.76
C ASN A 192 19.81 5.56 -9.81
N GLY A 193 20.03 4.88 -8.68
CA GLY A 193 19.94 3.43 -8.57
C GLY A 193 18.51 2.90 -8.65
N LEU A 194 17.50 3.67 -8.23
CA LEU A 194 16.10 3.25 -8.21
C LEU A 194 15.28 3.91 -9.33
N ILE A 195 14.83 3.11 -10.30
CA ILE A 195 14.23 3.57 -11.55
C ILE A 195 12.89 2.86 -11.76
N GLY A 196 11.84 3.62 -12.05
CA GLY A 196 10.52 3.11 -12.44
C GLY A 196 10.33 3.21 -13.95
N ILE A 197 9.94 2.10 -14.56
CA ILE A 197 9.57 1.99 -15.97
C ILE A 197 8.06 1.77 -16.05
N PHE A 198 7.34 2.80 -16.48
CA PHE A 198 5.89 2.80 -16.65
C PHE A 198 5.53 2.45 -18.08
N MET A 199 4.71 1.42 -18.29
CA MET A 199 4.42 0.89 -19.62
C MET A 199 2.93 0.61 -19.80
N LYS A 200 2.37 1.01 -20.95
CA LYS A 200 1.08 0.48 -21.39
C LYS A 200 1.26 -0.97 -21.81
N LYS A 201 0.24 -1.81 -21.60
CA LYS A 201 0.31 -3.26 -21.91
C LYS A 201 0.52 -3.56 -23.39
N ASP A 202 0.09 -2.67 -24.27
CA ASP A 202 0.33 -2.72 -25.72
C ASP A 202 1.68 -2.11 -26.15
N PHE A 203 2.48 -1.65 -25.20
CA PHE A 203 3.77 -0.99 -25.41
C PHE A 203 3.72 0.30 -26.25
N SER A 204 2.54 0.90 -26.42
CA SER A 204 2.36 2.15 -27.17
C SER A 204 2.95 3.37 -26.46
N ASP A 205 3.11 3.30 -25.14
CA ASP A 205 3.70 4.34 -24.33
C ASP A 205 4.60 3.73 -23.24
N VAL A 206 5.79 4.30 -23.09
CA VAL A 206 6.83 3.88 -22.15
C VAL A 206 7.48 5.14 -21.56
N VAL A 207 7.38 5.31 -20.25
CA VAL A 207 7.98 6.44 -19.54
C VAL A 207 8.88 5.94 -18.43
N VAL A 208 10.07 6.53 -18.34
CA VAL A 208 11.08 6.17 -17.34
C VAL A 208 11.38 7.38 -16.46
N THR A 209 11.32 7.17 -15.15
CA THR A 209 11.77 8.16 -14.17
C THR A 209 12.45 7.51 -12.97
N SER A 210 13.23 8.28 -12.21
CA SER A 210 13.74 7.81 -10.92
C SER A 210 12.57 7.74 -9.93
N THR A 211 12.53 6.69 -9.12
CA THR A 211 11.54 6.57 -8.02
C THR A 211 12.02 7.31 -6.78
N PHE A 212 13.21 7.93 -6.81
CA PHE A 212 13.62 8.82 -5.74
C PHE A 212 12.72 10.05 -5.69
N TYR A 213 12.34 10.42 -4.47
CA TYR A 213 11.27 11.36 -4.18
C TYR A 213 11.32 12.67 -4.98
N LYS A 214 12.46 13.36 -5.05
CA LYS A 214 12.57 14.66 -5.73
C LYS A 214 12.36 14.54 -7.24
N GLN A 215 12.94 13.51 -7.86
CA GLN A 215 12.87 13.28 -9.30
C GLN A 215 11.47 12.79 -9.68
N PHE A 216 10.94 11.81 -8.94
CA PHE A 216 9.59 11.29 -9.14
C PHE A 216 8.54 12.39 -9.04
N THR A 217 8.58 13.19 -7.96
CA THR A 217 7.65 14.31 -7.75
C THR A 217 7.73 15.36 -8.87
N ASN A 218 8.92 15.60 -9.44
CA ASN A 218 9.08 16.48 -10.59
C ASN A 218 8.45 15.90 -11.87
N SER A 219 8.61 14.60 -12.15
CA SER A 219 7.96 13.93 -13.29
C SER A 219 6.44 14.00 -13.18
N VAL A 220 5.88 13.79 -11.98
CA VAL A 220 4.45 13.95 -11.71
C VAL A 220 4.00 15.39 -11.99
N LYS A 221 4.70 16.40 -11.46
CA LYS A 221 4.35 17.83 -11.64
C LYS A 221 4.39 18.28 -13.11
N LYS A 222 5.34 17.75 -13.88
CA LYS A 222 5.47 18.03 -15.32
C LYS A 222 4.42 17.32 -16.17
N GLY A 223 3.67 16.38 -15.59
CA GLY A 223 2.66 15.59 -16.29
C GLY A 223 3.24 14.49 -17.18
N GLU A 224 4.51 14.12 -16.98
CA GLU A 224 5.19 13.07 -17.75
C GLU A 224 4.50 11.71 -17.57
N LEU A 225 3.90 11.49 -16.40
CA LEU A 225 3.22 10.25 -16.04
C LEU A 225 1.68 10.31 -16.14
N LYS A 226 1.13 11.29 -16.88
CA LYS A 226 -0.33 11.51 -16.96
C LYS A 226 -1.11 10.28 -17.46
N GLU A 227 -0.53 9.51 -18.37
CA GLU A 227 -1.13 8.29 -18.94
C GLU A 227 -1.12 7.13 -17.95
N PHE A 228 -0.21 7.18 -16.97
CA PHE A 228 0.02 6.16 -15.94
C PHE A 228 -0.61 6.51 -14.59
N LYS A 229 -1.43 7.56 -14.56
CA LYS A 229 -2.03 8.12 -13.35
C LYS A 229 -2.63 7.08 -12.39
N LYS A 230 -3.32 6.07 -12.93
CA LYS A 230 -3.97 5.01 -12.14
C LYS A 230 -2.99 4.04 -11.45
N LEU A 231 -1.72 4.01 -11.87
CA LEU A 231 -0.66 3.24 -11.19
C LEU A 231 -0.09 4.02 -10.00
N LEU A 232 -0.06 5.35 -10.11
CA LEU A 232 0.57 6.22 -9.14
C LEU A 232 -0.31 6.53 -7.93
N TYR A 233 -1.62 6.39 -8.05
CA TYR A 233 -2.57 7.00 -7.11
C TYR A 233 -3.20 5.95 -6.20
N LYS A 234 -3.20 6.22 -4.90
CA LYS A 234 -4.04 5.52 -3.94
C LYS A 234 -5.50 5.93 -4.08
N THR A 235 -5.74 7.23 -4.24
CA THR A 235 -7.09 7.81 -4.35
C THR A 235 -7.05 9.21 -4.97
N GLU A 236 -8.15 9.61 -5.60
CA GLU A 236 -8.37 10.95 -6.16
C GLU A 236 -9.57 11.59 -5.47
N LEU A 237 -9.41 12.83 -5.00
CA LEU A 237 -10.40 13.53 -4.18
C LEU A 237 -10.85 14.81 -4.88
N ASN A 238 -12.16 14.94 -5.03
CA ASN A 238 -12.85 16.14 -5.52
C ASN A 238 -12.27 16.68 -6.84
N ASN A 239 -11.72 15.81 -7.69
CA ASN A 239 -11.01 16.16 -8.91
C ASN A 239 -9.91 17.23 -8.72
N ARG A 240 -9.34 17.37 -7.52
CA ARG A 240 -8.26 18.32 -7.23
C ARG A 240 -7.04 17.63 -6.65
N TYR A 241 -7.22 16.83 -5.61
CA TYR A 241 -6.13 16.22 -4.88
C TYR A 241 -5.95 14.76 -5.29
N ILE A 242 -4.70 14.36 -5.44
CA ILE A 242 -4.29 13.00 -5.77
C ILE A 242 -3.34 12.54 -4.69
N ILE A 243 -3.65 11.44 -4.03
CA ILE A 243 -2.76 10.84 -3.04
C ILE A 243 -1.88 9.84 -3.76
N LEU A 244 -0.58 10.11 -3.74
CA LEU A 244 0.41 9.26 -4.39
C LEU A 244 0.70 8.04 -3.52
N ASN A 245 0.89 6.89 -4.16
CA ASN A 245 1.38 5.66 -3.52
C ASN A 245 2.78 5.87 -2.93
N GLY A 246 3.25 4.98 -2.05
CA GLY A 246 4.62 5.01 -1.54
C GLY A 246 5.00 6.22 -0.66
N GLY A 247 4.03 7.01 -0.22
CA GLY A 247 4.29 8.16 0.66
C GLY A 247 4.85 9.40 -0.06
N TYR A 248 4.76 9.48 -1.40
CA TYR A 248 5.20 10.66 -2.14
C TYR A 248 4.36 11.94 -1.91
N GLY A 249 3.34 11.88 -1.05
CA GLY A 249 2.52 13.03 -0.65
C GLY A 249 1.24 13.19 -1.45
N VAL A 250 0.65 14.40 -1.35
CA VAL A 250 -0.61 14.74 -2.00
C VAL A 250 -0.37 15.74 -3.13
N PHE A 251 -0.61 15.34 -4.37
CA PHE A 251 -0.53 16.22 -5.53
C PHE A 251 -1.80 17.06 -5.69
N ASP A 252 -1.66 18.39 -5.58
CA ASP A 252 -2.70 19.36 -5.91
C ASP A 252 -2.62 19.71 -7.40
N LYS A 253 -3.59 19.25 -8.17
CA LYS A 253 -3.68 19.52 -9.62
C LYS A 253 -3.85 20.99 -9.96
N LYS A 254 -4.52 21.76 -9.10
CA LYS A 254 -4.78 23.18 -9.32
C LYS A 254 -3.49 23.98 -9.19
N GLU A 255 -2.71 23.69 -8.15
CA GLU A 255 -1.46 24.39 -7.88
C GLU A 255 -0.25 23.78 -8.58
N LYS A 256 -0.40 22.56 -9.12
CA LYS A 256 0.70 21.73 -9.65
C LYS A 256 1.82 21.55 -8.63
N LYS A 257 1.44 21.39 -7.36
CA LYS A 257 2.35 21.21 -6.22
C LYS A 257 2.07 19.90 -5.51
N ILE A 258 3.08 19.39 -4.84
CA ILE A 258 2.95 18.20 -3.99
C ILE A 258 3.11 18.69 -2.56
N HIS A 259 2.15 18.31 -1.72
CA HIS A 259 2.05 18.69 -0.32
C HIS A 259 2.40 17.54 0.61
N TYR A 260 3.17 17.90 1.62
CA TYR A 260 3.60 17.14 2.79
C TYR A 260 2.45 16.80 3.73
N VAL A 261 2.25 15.54 4.12
CA VAL A 261 1.63 15.28 5.43
C VAL A 261 2.78 15.03 6.39
N GLU A 262 3.03 15.99 7.26
CA GLU A 262 4.19 15.98 8.17
C GLU A 262 4.01 14.92 9.26
N GLU A 263 5.09 14.24 9.65
CA GLU A 263 5.06 13.42 10.85
C GLU A 263 4.78 14.31 12.09
N PRO A 264 3.95 13.87 13.04
CA PRO A 264 3.37 12.52 13.19
C PRO A 264 1.93 12.39 12.67
N HIS A 265 1.54 13.09 11.59
CA HIS A 265 0.20 13.01 11.02
C HIS A 265 0.05 11.83 10.05
N TYR A 266 -1.15 11.27 9.96
CA TYR A 266 -1.44 10.14 9.07
C TYR A 266 -2.64 10.41 8.18
N VAL A 267 -2.51 10.08 6.90
CA VAL A 267 -3.60 10.12 5.92
C VAL A 267 -4.46 8.86 6.06
N SER A 268 -5.79 9.01 6.05
CA SER A 268 -6.71 7.87 6.07
C SER A 268 -6.55 6.98 4.82
N GLU A 269 -6.95 5.72 4.91
CA GLU A 269 -6.88 4.78 3.79
C GLU A 269 -7.60 5.30 2.54
N ASP A 270 -8.80 5.89 2.73
CA ASP A 270 -9.57 6.51 1.65
C ASP A 270 -9.09 7.91 1.25
N GLY A 271 -8.05 8.41 1.93
CA GLY A 271 -7.39 9.68 1.68
C GLY A 271 -8.11 10.93 2.15
N LYS A 272 -9.36 10.81 2.57
CA LYS A 272 -10.22 11.98 2.82
C LYS A 272 -9.83 12.74 4.07
N TYR A 273 -9.14 12.09 5.00
CA TYR A 273 -8.87 12.63 6.32
C TYR A 273 -7.39 12.56 6.69
N VAL A 274 -6.98 13.46 7.59
CA VAL A 274 -5.69 13.44 8.27
C VAL A 274 -5.94 13.32 9.76
N TYR A 275 -5.35 12.29 10.36
CA TYR A 275 -5.24 12.11 11.79
C TYR A 275 -4.07 12.94 12.29
N LEU A 276 -4.36 13.95 13.11
CA LEU A 276 -3.35 14.86 13.68
C LEU A 276 -2.79 14.27 14.97
N ASN A 277 -1.49 14.47 15.18
CA ASN A 277 -0.76 13.94 16.31
C ASN A 277 -1.01 12.45 16.58
N GLY A 278 -0.92 11.62 15.54
CA GLY A 278 -0.88 10.18 15.70
C GLY A 278 0.41 9.78 16.40
N ALA A 279 0.51 10.00 17.72
CA ALA A 279 1.72 9.68 18.44
C ALA A 279 2.02 8.18 18.32
N LYS A 280 3.27 7.82 18.00
CA LYS A 280 3.78 6.44 18.09
C LYS A 280 3.84 5.91 19.54
N GLY A 281 3.52 6.75 20.53
CA GLY A 281 3.50 6.42 21.96
C GLY A 281 2.23 5.69 22.39
N LYS A 282 2.17 5.30 23.67
CA LYS A 282 0.96 4.70 24.25
C LYS A 282 -0.22 5.67 24.06
N LEU A 283 -1.34 5.14 23.59
CA LEU A 283 -2.63 5.83 23.58
C LEU A 283 -3.08 6.05 25.04
N GLU A 284 -2.47 7.02 25.71
CA GLU A 284 -3.08 7.61 26.90
C GLU A 284 -4.35 8.34 26.47
N ASP A 285 -5.29 8.54 27.38
CA ASP A 285 -6.55 9.25 27.11
C ASP A 285 -6.24 10.65 26.52
N GLY A 286 -6.26 10.74 25.20
CA GLY A 286 -5.88 11.91 24.44
C GLY A 286 -6.97 12.28 23.44
N ILE A 287 -7.08 13.56 23.12
CA ILE A 287 -8.04 14.06 22.12
C ILE A 287 -7.48 13.73 20.73
N GLN A 288 -7.95 12.64 20.13
CA GLN A 288 -7.70 12.38 18.70
C GLN A 288 -8.38 13.49 17.89
N ARG A 289 -7.60 14.12 17.00
CA ARG A 289 -8.11 15.14 16.07
C ARG A 289 -8.03 14.59 14.67
N ILE A 290 -9.15 14.59 13.98
CA ILE A 290 -9.25 14.25 12.58
C ILE A 290 -9.76 15.46 11.83
N GLN A 291 -9.20 15.73 10.65
CA GLN A 291 -9.73 16.76 9.76
C GLN A 291 -9.68 16.31 8.32
N LYS A 292 -10.47 16.97 7.46
CA LYS A 292 -10.41 16.73 6.02
C LYS A 292 -9.03 17.11 5.49
N ILE A 293 -8.54 16.35 4.51
CA ILE A 293 -7.25 16.65 3.86
C ILE A 293 -7.23 18.06 3.28
N GLU A 294 -8.35 18.56 2.75
CA GLU A 294 -8.46 19.91 2.18
C GLU A 294 -8.19 21.00 3.23
N ASN A 295 -8.69 20.80 4.45
CA ASN A 295 -8.47 21.73 5.55
C ASN A 295 -7.01 21.66 6.01
N TYR A 296 -6.46 20.45 6.15
CA TYR A 296 -5.05 20.27 6.52
C TYR A 296 -4.10 20.96 5.52
N LEU A 297 -4.38 20.86 4.22
CA LEU A 297 -3.58 21.49 3.18
C LEU A 297 -3.77 23.01 3.09
N ALA A 298 -4.83 23.56 3.68
CA ALA A 298 -5.08 25.00 3.70
C ALA A 298 -4.36 25.74 4.84
N GLY A 299 -3.85 25.01 5.86
CA GLY A 299 -3.25 25.57 7.08
C GLY A 299 -4.26 25.71 8.20
#